data_AF-Q14LK1-F1
#
_entry.id   AF-Q14LK1-F1
#
_cell.length_a   1.000
_cell.length_b   1.000
_cell.length_c   1.000
_cell.angle_alpha   90.00
_cell.angle_beta   90.00
_cell.angle_gamma   90.00
#
_symmetry.space_group_name_H-M   'P 1'
#
loop_
_entity.id
_entity.type
_entity.pdbx_description
1 polymer ?
#
loop_
_entity_poly.entity_id
_entity_poly.type
_entity_poly.pdbx_seq_one_letter_code
_entity_poly.pdbx_strand_id
1 'polypeptide(L)'
;MGKFHTIASSLLVFGTINMTFMATSSFINQKKHIIEILSTTVSSPDEDDFIYSGYLLRYFIYKSSNINKNKTVKMMEKNIVNNKNKIYNVVTNIGNVKMDTKELFEMSLMASIINTSIYGMTTWKEFFAEAYSKWMTMPDEMKNKSWEILNNFFIDIYTPLQKENLGSRITSLQYQLDKIDQYVAKSNISYNTNLTKKPIDAVDLKYNLPSFEFGLQQLIPQDSNFWKFSYTFNALKTSLIMWQSSGMKDIKTINFSFNGNILRDTIINNGQDLTEGLGDMMNDSYTRASQSSRTKFENFMNTSKQKYYSSFDKLDEDLKKITEYENNYYYEKGSTIFLKDSVQAMQKYYHWNDKIIEFLKNQILNLFNMTYAITGDNFKYFLTGFLFSPDAPLLKIPGETTAYTSYFLELLPGTKRITSARSAYIIISAKEFADALLDKTISNYLIGWWSSPNIFCSLNHEMGHAVDVYYGMLKEARNVAPKYFQSYLNSLVIKDKYRGNIFGYDDIASYNQKVNIIKIVLIIMFGAFCTSIIISIAWGISRKIRTQKK
;
A
#
# COMPACT_ATOMS: atom_id res chain seq x y z
N MET A 1 62.10 -29.91 8.87
CA MET A 1 62.64 -28.56 9.18
C MET A 1 62.66 -27.75 7.88
N GLY A 2 61.80 -26.71 7.81
CA GLY A 2 61.88 -25.55 6.91
C GLY A 2 61.68 -25.77 5.40
N LYS A 3 61.22 -24.81 4.59
CA LYS A 3 60.72 -23.42 4.73
C LYS A 3 60.14 -23.11 3.32
N PHE A 4 58.90 -22.65 3.21
CA PHE A 4 58.49 -21.25 2.93
C PHE A 4 58.80 -20.66 1.53
N HIS A 5 57.69 -20.36 0.84
CA HIS A 5 57.33 -19.19 0.00
C HIS A 5 58.22 -18.58 -1.11
N THR A 6 57.62 -18.54 -2.31
CA THR A 6 57.21 -17.36 -3.11
C THR A 6 58.23 -16.24 -3.40
N ILE A 7 58.41 -15.86 -4.68
CA ILE A 7 58.03 -14.55 -5.27
C ILE A 7 58.51 -14.42 -6.74
N ALA A 8 57.51 -14.14 -7.59
CA ALA A 8 57.39 -13.30 -8.81
C ALA A 8 58.57 -12.86 -9.71
N SER A 9 58.15 -12.62 -10.97
CA SER A 9 58.76 -11.81 -12.07
C SER A 9 59.50 -12.70 -13.09
N SER A 10 59.31 -12.64 -14.41
CA SER A 10 58.74 -11.63 -15.31
C SER A 10 58.79 -12.14 -16.77
N LEU A 11 58.10 -11.41 -17.67
CA LEU A 11 58.16 -11.38 -19.15
C LEU A 11 57.48 -12.51 -19.93
N LEU A 12 56.32 -12.25 -20.57
CA LEU A 12 56.12 -11.49 -21.84
C LEU A 12 56.72 -12.19 -23.06
N VAL A 13 55.86 -12.92 -23.78
CA VAL A 13 56.05 -13.20 -25.21
C VAL A 13 54.90 -12.51 -25.94
N PHE A 14 55.26 -11.44 -26.67
CA PHE A 14 54.42 -10.76 -27.63
C PHE A 14 54.25 -11.63 -28.88
N GLY A 15 53.01 -11.94 -29.23
CA GLY A 15 52.60 -12.40 -30.56
C GLY A 15 51.50 -11.48 -31.05
N THR A 16 51.85 -10.51 -31.89
CA THR A 16 50.95 -9.54 -32.51
C THR A 16 49.98 -10.22 -33.47
N ILE A 17 48.73 -10.41 -33.05
CA ILE A 17 47.59 -10.58 -33.94
C ILE A 17 46.85 -9.24 -33.93
N ASN A 18 46.90 -8.52 -35.06
CA ASN A 18 46.02 -7.40 -35.34
C ASN A 18 44.58 -7.93 -35.45
N MET A 19 43.89 -8.10 -34.32
CA MET A 19 42.44 -8.11 -34.33
C MET A 19 41.98 -6.67 -34.39
N THR A 20 41.58 -6.23 -35.58
CA THR A 20 40.69 -5.10 -35.74
C THR A 20 39.45 -5.40 -34.90
N PHE A 21 39.32 -4.72 -33.75
CA PHE A 21 38.10 -4.73 -32.96
C PHE A 21 37.02 -4.06 -33.81
N MET A 22 36.32 -4.85 -34.63
CA MET A 22 34.96 -4.46 -34.98
C MET A 22 34.17 -4.58 -33.68
N ALA A 23 33.96 -3.45 -33.02
CA ALA A 23 32.89 -3.33 -32.06
C ALA A 23 31.62 -3.73 -32.81
N THR A 24 31.13 -4.95 -32.58
CA THR A 24 29.79 -5.35 -32.99
C THR A 24 28.82 -4.57 -32.13
N SER A 25 28.57 -3.33 -32.55
CA SER A 25 27.46 -2.50 -32.16
C SER A 25 26.17 -3.14 -32.66
N SER A 26 25.77 -4.25 -32.04
CA SER A 26 24.40 -4.75 -32.11
C SER A 26 23.48 -4.04 -31.11
N PHE A 27 23.81 -2.80 -30.72
CA PHE A 27 22.83 -1.82 -30.24
C PHE A 27 22.05 -1.25 -31.44
N ILE A 28 21.32 -2.11 -32.14
CA ILE A 28 20.43 -1.67 -33.23
C ILE A 28 19.06 -1.34 -32.64
N ASN A 29 18.82 -0.03 -32.49
CA ASN A 29 17.54 0.67 -32.56
C ASN A 29 16.43 0.37 -31.53
N GLN A 30 16.67 0.65 -30.24
CA GLN A 30 15.57 1.09 -29.34
C GLN A 30 15.33 2.61 -29.38
N LYS A 31 16.28 3.40 -29.92
CA LYS A 31 16.23 4.87 -29.94
C LYS A 31 15.18 5.46 -30.89
N LYS A 32 14.79 4.74 -31.95
CA LYS A 32 13.89 5.27 -32.99
C LYS A 32 12.41 5.27 -32.59
N HIS A 33 12.00 4.40 -31.66
CA HIS A 33 10.58 4.21 -31.35
C HIS A 33 10.07 5.00 -30.13
N ILE A 34 10.96 5.53 -29.28
CA ILE A 34 10.56 6.47 -28.23
C ILE A 34 10.08 7.79 -28.84
N ILE A 35 10.58 8.16 -30.03
CA ILE A 35 10.27 9.44 -30.69
C ILE A 35 8.82 9.49 -31.22
N GLU A 36 8.24 8.36 -31.64
CA GLU A 36 6.85 8.34 -32.14
C GLU A 36 5.79 8.48 -31.02
N ILE A 37 6.15 8.18 -29.76
CA ILE A 37 5.24 8.29 -28.60
C ILE A 37 5.17 9.74 -28.08
N LEU A 38 6.08 10.63 -28.51
CA LEU A 38 6.32 11.93 -27.87
C LEU A 38 5.54 13.12 -28.44
N SER A 39 4.82 12.99 -29.57
CA SER A 39 4.25 14.17 -30.24
C SER A 39 3.03 14.80 -29.55
N THR A 40 2.48 14.17 -28.50
CA THR A 40 1.32 14.67 -27.74
C THR A 40 1.50 14.66 -26.21
N THR A 41 2.69 14.29 -25.72
CA THR A 41 2.87 13.94 -24.29
C THR A 41 3.47 15.09 -23.49
N VAL A 42 2.72 15.63 -22.53
CA VAL A 42 3.23 16.63 -21.58
C VAL A 42 4.03 15.92 -20.49
N SER A 43 5.26 16.38 -20.26
CA SER A 43 6.19 15.81 -19.28
C SER A 43 6.24 16.65 -18.01
N SER A 44 6.15 16.01 -16.84
CA SER A 44 6.26 16.67 -15.52
C SER A 44 7.58 16.32 -14.84
N PRO A 45 8.22 17.25 -14.11
CA PRO A 45 9.34 16.91 -13.24
C PRO A 45 8.91 16.26 -11.91
N ASP A 46 7.62 16.21 -11.57
CA ASP A 46 7.10 15.76 -10.27
C ASP A 46 6.39 14.39 -10.36
N GLU A 47 6.69 13.50 -9.40
CA GLU A 47 6.07 12.17 -9.31
C GLU A 47 4.61 12.24 -8.88
N ASP A 48 4.26 13.22 -8.03
CA ASP A 48 2.91 13.40 -7.49
C ASP A 48 1.88 13.68 -8.60
N ASP A 49 2.32 14.23 -9.74
CA ASP A 49 1.46 14.46 -10.88
C ASP A 49 1.02 13.17 -11.58
N PHE A 50 1.57 12.02 -11.22
CA PHE A 50 1.18 10.70 -11.73
C PHE A 50 0.51 9.80 -10.67
N ILE A 51 0.41 10.28 -9.41
CA ILE A 51 -0.12 9.53 -8.27
C ILE A 51 -1.11 10.43 -7.51
N TYR A 52 -2.27 10.66 -8.12
CA TYR A 52 -3.20 11.69 -7.67
C TYR A 52 -4.66 11.21 -7.63
N SER A 53 -4.92 9.91 -7.76
CA SER A 53 -6.28 9.37 -7.64
C SER A 53 -6.87 9.64 -6.26
N GLY A 54 -6.01 9.69 -5.23
CA GLY A 54 -6.40 10.13 -3.89
C GLY A 54 -6.95 11.55 -3.84
N TYR A 55 -6.38 12.48 -4.61
CA TYR A 55 -6.91 13.84 -4.71
C TYR A 55 -8.30 13.84 -5.35
N LEU A 56 -8.48 13.12 -6.46
CA LEU A 56 -9.77 12.99 -7.14
C LEU A 56 -10.83 12.38 -6.24
N LEU A 57 -10.49 11.35 -5.48
CA LEU A 57 -11.40 10.72 -4.52
C LEU A 57 -11.80 11.71 -3.42
N ARG A 58 -10.85 12.47 -2.85
CA ARG A 58 -11.14 13.49 -1.85
C ARG A 58 -12.10 14.56 -2.41
N TYR A 59 -11.85 15.02 -3.63
CA TYR A 59 -12.74 15.98 -4.30
C TYR A 59 -14.15 15.41 -4.52
N PHE A 60 -14.26 14.18 -5.01
CA PHE A 60 -15.54 13.50 -5.15
C PHE A 60 -16.28 13.37 -3.82
N ILE A 61 -15.60 12.99 -2.75
CA ILE A 61 -16.15 12.90 -1.39
C ILE A 61 -16.68 14.26 -0.92
N TYR A 62 -15.90 15.33 -1.11
CA TYR A 62 -16.29 16.69 -0.78
C TYR A 62 -17.59 17.07 -1.48
N LYS A 63 -17.63 16.92 -2.81
CA LYS A 63 -18.80 17.25 -3.64
C LYS A 63 -20.01 16.36 -3.32
N SER A 64 -19.78 15.12 -2.88
CA SER A 64 -20.81 14.17 -2.45
C SER A 64 -21.21 14.36 -0.98
N SER A 65 -21.03 15.54 -0.40
CA SER A 65 -21.43 15.85 0.97
C SER A 65 -22.02 17.26 1.10
N ASN A 66 -22.64 17.55 2.23
CA ASN A 66 -23.09 18.90 2.58
C ASN A 66 -22.17 19.62 3.58
N ILE A 67 -20.88 19.22 3.66
CA ILE A 67 -19.93 19.78 4.62
C ILE A 67 -19.77 21.30 4.49
N ASN A 68 -19.90 21.82 3.26
CA ASN A 68 -19.80 23.25 2.97
C ASN A 68 -20.96 24.09 3.51
N LYS A 69 -22.01 23.45 4.05
CA LYS A 69 -23.14 24.10 4.74
C LYS A 69 -23.15 23.81 6.24
N ASN A 70 -22.22 23.02 6.76
CA ASN A 70 -22.18 22.63 8.16
C ASN A 70 -21.75 23.80 9.06
N LYS A 71 -22.57 24.11 10.08
CA LYS A 71 -22.35 25.24 10.99
C LYS A 71 -21.03 25.12 11.77
N THR A 72 -20.70 23.94 12.27
CA THR A 72 -19.46 23.65 13.01
C THR A 72 -18.24 23.95 12.14
N VAL A 73 -18.24 23.48 10.89
CA VAL A 73 -17.17 23.72 9.92
C VAL A 73 -17.01 25.21 9.63
N LYS A 74 -18.10 25.95 9.42
CA LYS A 74 -18.04 27.40 9.20
C LYS A 74 -17.45 28.16 10.38
N MET A 75 -17.73 27.71 11.60
CA MET A 75 -17.15 28.29 12.79
C MET A 75 -15.64 28.00 12.89
N MET A 76 -15.23 26.75 12.60
CA MET A 76 -13.81 26.37 12.54
C MET A 76 -13.04 27.17 11.49
N GLU A 77 -13.56 27.32 10.27
CA GLU A 77 -12.94 28.12 9.21
C GLU A 77 -12.66 29.56 9.67
N LYS A 78 -13.65 30.19 10.30
CA LYS A 78 -13.53 31.54 10.87
C LYS A 78 -12.48 31.58 11.99
N ASN A 79 -12.50 30.60 12.89
CA ASN A 79 -11.53 30.48 13.98
C ASN A 79 -10.10 30.33 13.45
N ILE A 80 -9.89 29.52 12.40
CA ILE A 80 -8.60 29.32 11.74
C ILE A 80 -8.10 30.63 11.13
N VAL A 81 -8.92 31.33 10.35
CA VAL A 81 -8.53 32.60 9.71
C VAL A 81 -8.17 33.66 10.77
N ASN A 82 -9.00 33.80 11.81
CA ASN A 82 -8.78 34.79 12.87
C ASN A 82 -7.53 34.49 13.71
N ASN A 83 -7.18 33.22 13.88
CA ASN A 83 -6.05 32.79 14.72
C ASN A 83 -4.86 32.24 13.92
N LYS A 84 -4.80 32.45 12.60
CA LYS A 84 -3.77 31.84 11.73
C LYS A 84 -2.34 32.12 12.21
N ASN A 85 -2.05 33.32 12.70
CA ASN A 85 -0.72 33.67 13.21
C ASN A 85 -0.35 32.87 14.46
N LYS A 86 -1.33 32.48 15.30
CA LYS A 86 -1.09 31.61 16.47
C LYS A 86 -0.93 30.15 16.06
N ILE A 87 -1.78 29.68 15.14
CA ILE A 87 -1.79 28.28 14.67
C ILE A 87 -0.50 27.95 13.91
N TYR A 88 -0.04 28.87 13.06
CA TYR A 88 1.09 28.63 12.15
C TYR A 88 2.39 29.35 12.55
N ASN A 89 2.49 29.83 13.80
CA ASN A 89 3.65 30.59 14.29
C ASN A 89 5.01 29.86 14.15
N VAL A 90 4.98 28.54 13.96
CA VAL A 90 6.15 27.67 13.82
C VAL A 90 6.48 27.26 12.38
N VAL A 91 5.74 27.75 11.36
CA VAL A 91 5.88 27.29 9.97
C VAL A 91 6.28 28.43 9.02
N THR A 92 7.25 28.15 8.13
CA THR A 92 7.89 29.11 7.22
C THR A 92 7.01 29.62 6.07
N ASN A 93 5.72 29.28 5.98
CA ASN A 93 4.84 29.83 4.94
C ASN A 93 3.37 29.95 5.35
N ILE A 94 2.97 31.12 5.84
CA ILE A 94 1.59 31.47 6.24
C ILE A 94 0.73 32.06 5.10
N GLY A 95 1.30 32.26 3.90
CA GLY A 95 0.72 33.11 2.86
C GLY A 95 -0.55 32.57 2.17
N ASN A 96 -0.78 31.26 2.25
CA ASN A 96 -1.79 30.56 1.47
C ASN A 96 -3.10 30.25 2.24
N VAL A 97 -3.12 30.46 3.56
CA VAL A 97 -4.33 30.25 4.38
C VAL A 97 -5.22 31.47 4.28
N LYS A 98 -6.19 31.39 3.38
CA LYS A 98 -7.16 32.44 3.07
C LYS A 98 -8.54 31.81 2.88
N MET A 99 -9.60 32.58 3.10
CA MET A 99 -10.98 32.06 3.08
C MET A 99 -11.42 31.56 1.69
N ASP A 100 -10.79 32.04 0.63
CA ASP A 100 -10.99 31.60 -0.76
C ASP A 100 -10.49 30.17 -1.01
N THR A 101 -9.56 29.64 -0.20
CA THR A 101 -9.02 28.27 -0.33
C THR A 101 -9.57 27.29 0.70
N LYS A 102 -10.61 27.68 1.46
CA LYS A 102 -11.19 26.88 2.55
C LYS A 102 -11.74 25.52 2.12
N GLU A 103 -12.14 25.37 0.86
CA GLU A 103 -12.68 24.10 0.34
C GLU A 103 -11.67 22.95 0.46
N LEU A 104 -10.36 23.25 0.47
CA LEU A 104 -9.31 22.27 0.71
C LEU A 104 -9.30 21.74 2.15
N PHE A 105 -9.65 22.58 3.12
CA PHE A 105 -9.87 22.17 4.51
C PHE A 105 -11.11 21.26 4.59
N GLU A 106 -12.22 21.69 4.01
CA GLU A 106 -13.47 20.92 3.97
C GLU A 106 -13.25 19.55 3.30
N MET A 107 -12.56 19.53 2.17
CA MET A 107 -12.27 18.31 1.42
C MET A 107 -11.44 17.31 2.23
N SER A 108 -10.40 17.78 2.93
CA SER A 108 -9.56 16.93 3.78
C SER A 108 -10.31 16.43 5.03
N LEU A 109 -11.13 17.29 5.65
CA LEU A 109 -11.93 16.91 6.81
C LEU A 109 -12.98 15.86 6.43
N MET A 110 -13.70 16.06 5.33
CA MET A 110 -14.69 15.10 4.84
C MET A 110 -14.04 13.77 4.45
N ALA A 111 -12.86 13.80 3.84
CA ALA A 111 -12.07 12.62 3.53
C ALA A 111 -11.78 11.78 4.79
N SER A 112 -11.39 12.43 5.90
CA SER A 112 -11.17 11.76 7.19
C SER A 112 -12.45 11.14 7.78
N ILE A 113 -13.64 11.64 7.45
CA ILE A 113 -14.90 11.06 7.91
C ILE A 113 -15.26 9.82 7.10
N ILE A 114 -15.15 9.89 5.76
CA ILE A 114 -15.49 8.77 4.87
C ILE A 114 -14.50 7.61 5.04
N ASN A 115 -13.21 7.92 5.04
CA ASN A 115 -12.16 6.91 5.18
C ASN A 115 -11.52 7.01 6.56
N THR A 116 -12.16 6.39 7.54
CA THR A 116 -11.79 6.52 8.95
C THR A 116 -10.48 5.80 9.28
N SER A 117 -9.34 6.42 8.96
CA SER A 117 -7.99 5.86 9.09
C SER A 117 -6.96 6.98 9.32
N ILE A 118 -6.21 6.91 10.42
CA ILE A 118 -5.07 7.79 10.68
C ILE A 118 -3.98 7.58 9.62
N TYR A 119 -3.74 6.32 9.21
CA TYR A 119 -2.75 6.01 8.18
C TYR A 119 -3.10 6.66 6.83
N GLY A 120 -4.37 6.58 6.43
CA GLY A 120 -4.89 7.20 5.21
C GLY A 120 -4.88 8.72 5.20
N MET A 121 -4.64 9.40 6.34
CA MET A 121 -4.50 10.86 6.37
C MET A 121 -3.09 11.34 5.97
N THR A 122 -2.11 10.45 5.92
CA THR A 122 -0.70 10.85 5.81
C THR A 122 -0.33 11.44 4.44
N THR A 123 -0.94 10.95 3.36
CA THR A 123 -0.73 11.37 1.96
C THR A 123 -2.01 11.12 1.13
N TRP A 124 -2.08 11.62 -0.09
CA TRP A 124 -3.14 11.27 -1.06
C TRP A 124 -3.02 9.82 -1.48
N LYS A 125 -1.79 9.32 -1.68
CA LYS A 125 -1.52 7.93 -2.02
C LYS A 125 -2.01 6.97 -0.94
N GLU A 126 -1.71 7.25 0.34
CA GLU A 126 -2.18 6.44 1.48
C GLU A 126 -3.70 6.52 1.61
N PHE A 127 -4.28 7.69 1.37
CA PHE A 127 -5.72 7.88 1.40
C PHE A 127 -6.45 7.00 0.37
N PHE A 128 -5.94 6.98 -0.87
CA PHE A 128 -6.54 6.18 -1.94
C PHE A 128 -6.44 4.68 -1.64
N ALA A 129 -5.26 4.22 -1.20
CA ALA A 129 -5.03 2.83 -0.87
C ALA A 129 -5.92 2.33 0.28
N GLU A 130 -6.05 3.14 1.34
CA GLU A 130 -6.98 2.85 2.44
C GLU A 130 -8.44 2.80 1.97
N ALA A 131 -8.86 3.76 1.15
CA ALA A 131 -10.23 3.79 0.63
C ALA A 131 -10.52 2.59 -0.27
N TYR A 132 -9.55 2.19 -1.10
CA TYR A 132 -9.63 1.00 -1.94
C TYR A 132 -9.73 -0.27 -1.08
N SER A 133 -8.91 -0.36 -0.03
CA SER A 133 -8.96 -1.46 0.95
C SER A 133 -10.32 -1.55 1.64
N LYS A 134 -10.83 -0.42 2.16
CA LYS A 134 -12.17 -0.33 2.77
C LYS A 134 -13.28 -0.73 1.81
N TRP A 135 -13.28 -0.21 0.58
CA TRP A 135 -14.29 -0.55 -0.42
C TRP A 135 -14.36 -2.04 -0.69
N MET A 136 -13.19 -2.66 -0.87
CA MET A 136 -13.06 -4.07 -1.22
C MET A 136 -13.35 -5.04 -0.07
N THR A 137 -13.00 -4.67 1.16
CA THR A 137 -12.89 -5.64 2.27
C THR A 137 -13.85 -5.42 3.43
N MET A 138 -14.61 -4.32 3.44
CA MET A 138 -15.60 -4.03 4.50
C MET A 138 -16.64 -5.16 4.59
N PRO A 139 -16.83 -5.77 5.78
CA PRO A 139 -17.88 -6.77 6.00
C PRO A 139 -19.27 -6.24 5.66
N ASP A 140 -20.14 -7.10 5.13
CA ASP A 140 -21.48 -6.71 4.66
C ASP A 140 -22.33 -6.05 5.75
N GLU A 141 -22.21 -6.51 6.99
CA GLU A 141 -22.94 -5.96 8.13
C GLU A 141 -22.46 -4.56 8.54
N MET A 142 -21.26 -4.16 8.11
CA MET A 142 -20.63 -2.87 8.40
C MET A 142 -20.70 -1.89 7.22
N LYS A 143 -21.25 -2.29 6.08
CA LYS A 143 -21.44 -1.42 4.92
C LYS A 143 -22.43 -0.29 5.26
N ASN A 144 -21.90 0.92 5.33
CA ASN A 144 -22.58 2.14 5.74
C ASN A 144 -22.55 3.22 4.64
N LYS A 145 -23.05 4.42 4.94
CA LYS A 145 -23.03 5.55 4.00
C LYS A 145 -21.63 5.88 3.50
N SER A 146 -20.62 5.82 4.36
CA SER A 146 -19.23 6.06 3.96
C SER A 146 -18.75 5.04 2.94
N TRP A 147 -19.03 3.74 3.14
CA TRP A 147 -18.75 2.70 2.15
C TRP A 147 -19.54 2.89 0.86
N GLU A 148 -20.81 3.32 0.94
CA GLU A 148 -21.65 3.58 -0.23
C GLU A 148 -21.09 4.72 -1.11
N ILE A 149 -20.55 5.78 -0.51
CA ILE A 149 -19.84 6.85 -1.23
C ILE A 149 -18.61 6.30 -1.95
N LEU A 150 -17.79 5.48 -1.28
CA LEU A 150 -16.63 4.83 -1.91
C LEU A 150 -17.04 3.90 -3.05
N ASN A 151 -18.12 3.14 -2.87
CA ASN A 151 -18.63 2.21 -3.87
C ASN A 151 -19.01 2.93 -5.17
N ASN A 152 -19.70 4.07 -5.06
CA ASN A 152 -20.00 4.92 -6.22
C ASN A 152 -18.73 5.46 -6.87
N PHE A 153 -17.75 5.91 -6.09
CA PHE A 153 -16.51 6.41 -6.67
C PHE A 153 -15.83 5.33 -7.51
N PHE A 154 -15.56 4.14 -6.95
CA PHE A 154 -14.81 3.13 -7.66
C PHE A 154 -15.55 2.59 -8.91
N ILE A 155 -16.87 2.38 -8.81
CA ILE A 155 -17.66 1.82 -9.91
C ILE A 155 -18.03 2.89 -10.96
N ASP A 156 -18.49 4.07 -10.55
CA ASP A 156 -19.12 5.04 -11.45
C ASP A 156 -18.24 6.22 -11.84
N ILE A 157 -17.19 6.52 -11.07
CA ILE A 157 -16.29 7.64 -11.33
C ILE A 157 -14.94 7.15 -11.82
N TYR A 158 -14.26 6.38 -10.97
CA TYR A 158 -12.91 5.91 -11.22
C TYR A 158 -12.87 5.05 -12.49
N THR A 159 -13.79 4.09 -12.63
CA THR A 159 -13.78 3.18 -13.79
C THR A 159 -13.95 3.92 -15.13
N PRO A 160 -14.94 4.83 -15.32
CA PRO A 160 -15.02 5.62 -16.55
C PRO A 160 -13.81 6.54 -16.78
N LEU A 161 -13.35 7.27 -15.76
CA LEU A 161 -12.18 8.16 -15.89
C LEU A 161 -10.91 7.37 -16.25
N GLN A 162 -10.75 6.19 -15.64
CA GLN A 162 -9.60 5.34 -15.86
C GLN A 162 -9.56 4.79 -17.30
N LYS A 163 -10.73 4.56 -17.93
CA LYS A 163 -10.83 4.20 -19.36
C LYS A 163 -10.47 5.33 -20.30
N GLU A 164 -10.54 6.58 -19.85
CA GLU A 164 -10.13 7.74 -20.64
C GLU A 164 -8.61 7.96 -20.59
N ASN A 165 -7.90 7.28 -19.67
CA ASN A 165 -6.44 7.11 -19.64
C ASN A 165 -5.65 8.44 -19.66
N LEU A 166 -6.02 9.35 -18.76
CA LEU A 166 -5.63 10.76 -18.77
C LEU A 166 -4.14 11.05 -18.42
N GLY A 167 -3.37 10.07 -17.96
CA GLY A 167 -1.96 10.24 -17.62
C GLY A 167 -1.74 11.25 -16.49
N SER A 168 -0.86 12.23 -16.71
CA SER A 168 -0.49 13.25 -15.72
C SER A 168 -1.67 14.14 -15.33
N ARG A 169 -1.71 14.52 -14.04
CA ARG A 169 -2.63 15.50 -13.46
C ARG A 169 -2.60 16.86 -14.17
N ILE A 170 -1.41 17.32 -14.58
CA ILE A 170 -1.20 18.68 -15.13
C ILE A 170 -2.15 18.97 -16.30
N THR A 171 -2.40 17.97 -17.15
CA THR A 171 -3.19 18.13 -18.37
C THR A 171 -4.65 17.73 -18.21
N SER A 172 -4.99 17.02 -17.15
CA SER A 172 -6.26 16.30 -17.06
C SER A 172 -7.12 16.65 -15.86
N LEU A 173 -6.56 17.33 -14.86
CA LEU A 173 -7.23 17.55 -13.59
C LEU A 173 -8.57 18.25 -13.78
N GLN A 174 -8.61 19.40 -14.45
CA GLN A 174 -9.85 20.16 -14.62
C GLN A 174 -10.93 19.32 -15.31
N TYR A 175 -10.57 18.62 -16.37
CA TYR A 175 -11.48 17.73 -17.08
C TYR A 175 -12.05 16.63 -16.17
N GLN A 176 -11.23 16.03 -15.32
CA GLN A 176 -11.68 15.01 -14.35
C GLN A 176 -12.59 15.61 -13.27
N LEU A 177 -12.26 16.81 -12.76
CA LEU A 177 -13.11 17.52 -11.80
C LEU A 177 -14.47 17.86 -12.41
N ASP A 178 -14.51 18.31 -13.67
CA ASP A 178 -15.75 18.59 -14.40
C ASP A 178 -16.62 17.33 -14.56
N LYS A 179 -15.99 16.18 -14.84
CA LYS A 179 -16.71 14.88 -14.92
C LYS A 179 -17.26 14.46 -13.56
N ILE A 180 -16.51 14.66 -12.49
CA ILE A 180 -16.97 14.41 -11.12
C ILE A 180 -18.17 15.30 -10.82
N ASP A 181 -18.10 16.60 -11.13
CA ASP A 181 -19.19 17.54 -10.91
C ASP A 181 -20.46 17.18 -11.69
N GLN A 182 -20.30 16.79 -12.96
CA GLN A 182 -21.41 16.32 -13.80
C GLN A 182 -22.09 15.08 -13.23
N TYR A 183 -21.32 14.16 -12.64
CA TYR A 183 -21.87 12.98 -12.00
C TYR A 183 -22.59 13.33 -10.70
N VAL A 184 -21.93 14.10 -9.82
CA VAL A 184 -22.48 14.49 -8.52
C VAL A 184 -23.79 15.25 -8.68
N ALA A 185 -23.89 16.13 -9.68
CA ALA A 185 -25.13 16.85 -9.99
C ALA A 185 -26.33 15.94 -10.33
N LYS A 186 -26.08 14.69 -10.72
CA LYS A 186 -27.11 13.68 -11.07
C LYS A 186 -27.28 12.60 -10.00
N SER A 187 -26.38 12.52 -9.03
CA SER A 187 -26.38 11.49 -7.99
C SER A 187 -27.29 11.91 -6.83
N ASN A 188 -28.11 10.97 -6.35
CA ASN A 188 -28.89 11.14 -5.13
C ASN A 188 -28.15 10.68 -3.87
N ILE A 189 -26.93 10.15 -4.03
CA ILE A 189 -26.13 9.64 -2.91
C ILE A 189 -25.25 10.79 -2.41
N SER A 190 -25.49 11.20 -1.17
CA SER A 190 -24.76 12.26 -0.48
C SER A 190 -24.58 11.90 1.00
N TYR A 191 -23.48 12.34 1.58
CA TYR A 191 -23.20 12.24 3.02
C TYR A 191 -23.72 13.49 3.76
N ASN A 192 -24.55 13.28 4.78
CA ASN A 192 -25.17 14.34 5.56
C ASN A 192 -24.41 14.63 6.87
N THR A 193 -23.54 15.62 6.83
CA THR A 193 -22.79 16.12 7.99
C THR A 193 -23.63 16.93 8.99
N ASN A 194 -24.91 17.19 8.71
CA ASN A 194 -25.81 17.96 9.58
C ASN A 194 -26.73 17.05 10.44
N LEU A 195 -26.53 15.73 10.41
CA LEU A 195 -27.26 14.82 11.30
C LEU A 195 -26.80 15.00 12.74
N THR A 196 -27.69 15.45 13.61
CA THR A 196 -27.39 15.65 15.04
C THR A 196 -27.57 14.40 15.89
N LYS A 197 -28.07 13.30 15.30
CA LYS A 197 -28.24 12.02 15.97
C LYS A 197 -27.92 10.88 15.00
N LYS A 198 -27.42 9.77 15.56
CA LYS A 198 -27.30 8.50 14.85
C LYS A 198 -28.70 8.00 14.43
N PRO A 199 -28.83 7.29 13.30
CA PRO A 199 -30.08 6.64 12.92
C PRO A 199 -30.49 5.57 13.96
N ILE A 200 -31.78 5.28 14.02
CA ILE A 200 -32.35 4.32 15.00
C ILE A 200 -31.77 2.91 14.77
N ASP A 201 -31.60 2.53 13.50
CA ASP A 201 -31.03 1.26 13.05
C ASP A 201 -29.53 1.38 12.72
N ALA A 202 -28.78 2.06 13.60
CA ALA A 202 -27.36 2.31 13.43
C ALA A 202 -26.54 1.03 13.14
N VAL A 203 -25.69 1.12 12.12
CA VAL A 203 -24.65 0.12 11.83
C VAL A 203 -23.60 0.17 12.94
N ASP A 204 -23.28 -0.99 13.52
CA ASP A 204 -22.17 -1.12 14.45
C ASP A 204 -20.83 -1.14 13.69
N LEU A 205 -20.02 -0.11 13.92
CA LEU A 205 -18.69 0.03 13.33
C LEU A 205 -17.59 -0.72 14.11
N LYS A 206 -17.92 -1.36 15.24
CA LYS A 206 -17.03 -2.26 15.99
C LYS A 206 -15.67 -1.67 16.43
N TYR A 207 -15.58 -0.35 16.62
CA TYR A 207 -14.38 0.29 17.21
C TYR A 207 -14.33 0.05 18.74
N ASN A 208 -13.13 -0.21 19.31
CA ASN A 208 -12.97 -0.65 20.71
C ASN A 208 -12.43 0.48 21.61
N LEU A 209 -13.20 1.54 21.73
CA LEU A 209 -13.07 2.55 22.78
C LEU A 209 -14.45 2.67 23.45
N PRO A 210 -14.55 3.09 24.73
CA PRO A 210 -15.84 3.31 25.35
C PRO A 210 -16.72 4.13 24.40
N SER A 211 -17.95 3.67 24.23
CA SER A 211 -18.76 3.69 23.01
C SER A 211 -19.21 5.05 22.43
N PHE A 212 -18.49 6.15 22.73
CA PHE A 212 -18.90 7.51 22.41
C PHE A 212 -17.80 8.48 21.94
N GLU A 213 -16.53 8.06 21.77
CA GLU A 213 -15.43 9.01 21.46
C GLU A 213 -14.52 8.59 20.30
N PHE A 214 -14.97 7.72 19.40
CA PHE A 214 -14.15 7.33 18.24
C PHE A 214 -14.31 8.32 17.06
N GLY A 215 -13.23 8.55 16.32
CA GLY A 215 -13.22 9.47 15.17
C GLY A 215 -13.13 10.93 15.62
N LEU A 216 -13.92 11.81 15.01
CA LEU A 216 -14.01 13.24 15.36
C LEU A 216 -14.71 13.50 16.71
N GLN A 217 -15.26 12.45 17.33
CA GLN A 217 -15.80 12.49 18.70
C GLN A 217 -14.67 12.48 19.75
N GLN A 218 -13.43 12.15 19.36
CA GLN A 218 -12.31 12.07 20.28
C GLN A 218 -11.84 13.47 20.68
N LEU A 219 -11.66 13.69 21.98
CA LEU A 219 -10.99 14.89 22.48
C LEU A 219 -9.51 14.90 22.13
N ILE A 220 -8.96 16.07 21.80
CA ILE A 220 -7.52 16.24 21.61
C ILE A 220 -6.86 16.26 23.01
N PRO A 221 -5.97 15.29 23.32
CA PRO A 221 -5.38 15.20 24.66
C PRO A 221 -4.45 16.39 24.93
N GLN A 222 -4.29 16.74 26.21
CA GLN A 222 -3.37 17.82 26.61
C GLN A 222 -1.90 17.43 26.47
N ASP A 223 -1.58 16.17 26.76
CA ASP A 223 -0.24 15.62 26.66
C ASP A 223 0.13 15.33 25.20
N SER A 224 1.19 15.99 24.73
CA SER A 224 1.72 15.88 23.38
C SER A 224 2.17 14.48 22.99
N ASN A 225 2.50 13.61 23.96
CA ASN A 225 2.87 12.22 23.69
C ASN A 225 1.74 11.42 23.05
N PHE A 226 0.48 11.84 23.26
CA PHE A 226 -0.70 11.15 22.75
C PHE A 226 -1.30 11.77 21.49
N TRP A 227 -0.83 12.94 21.03
CA TRP A 227 -1.40 13.59 19.84
C TRP A 227 -1.32 12.72 18.59
N LYS A 228 -0.23 11.97 18.41
CA LYS A 228 -0.09 11.06 17.25
C LYS A 228 -1.15 9.96 17.20
N PHE A 229 -1.74 9.60 18.35
CA PHE A 229 -2.81 8.61 18.46
C PHE A 229 -4.21 9.23 18.52
N SER A 230 -4.32 10.55 18.55
CA SER A 230 -5.61 11.25 18.54
C SER A 230 -6.09 11.42 17.09
N TYR A 231 -7.21 10.80 16.78
CA TYR A 231 -7.88 10.86 15.48
C TYR A 231 -8.26 12.29 15.11
N THR A 232 -8.99 13.00 16.00
CA THR A 232 -9.40 14.40 15.79
C THR A 232 -8.19 15.31 15.56
N PHE A 233 -7.11 15.13 16.33
CA PHE A 233 -5.88 15.88 16.13
C PHE A 233 -5.31 15.65 14.72
N ASN A 234 -5.17 14.38 14.29
CA ASN A 234 -4.63 14.04 12.98
C ASN A 234 -5.53 14.54 11.83
N ALA A 235 -6.86 14.47 11.98
CA ALA A 235 -7.82 14.95 11.00
C ALA A 235 -7.72 16.48 10.82
N LEU A 236 -7.69 17.23 11.91
CA LEU A 236 -7.55 18.69 11.87
C LEU A 236 -6.16 19.10 11.36
N LYS A 237 -5.10 18.47 11.86
CA LYS A 237 -3.72 18.69 11.37
C LYS A 237 -3.64 18.52 9.86
N THR A 238 -4.15 17.41 9.34
CA THR A 238 -4.11 17.11 7.90
C THR A 238 -4.93 18.13 7.10
N SER A 239 -6.09 18.54 7.62
CA SER A 239 -6.94 19.55 6.97
C SER A 239 -6.29 20.94 6.92
N LEU A 240 -5.58 21.33 7.99
CA LEU A 240 -4.82 22.58 8.04
C LEU A 240 -3.62 22.58 7.09
N ILE A 241 -2.93 21.45 6.96
CA ILE A 241 -1.82 21.28 6.00
C ILE A 241 -2.35 21.42 4.57
N MET A 242 -3.47 20.76 4.27
CA MET A 242 -4.09 20.82 2.93
C MET A 242 -4.50 22.25 2.55
N TRP A 243 -5.06 23.00 3.50
CA TRP A 243 -5.40 24.41 3.30
C TRP A 243 -4.15 25.27 3.09
N GLN A 244 -3.14 25.12 3.95
CA GLN A 244 -1.89 25.88 3.87
C GLN A 244 -1.09 25.59 2.59
N SER A 245 -1.12 24.36 2.09
CA SER A 245 -0.36 23.96 0.91
C SER A 245 -1.07 24.24 -0.42
N SER A 246 -2.30 24.77 -0.37
CA SER A 246 -3.18 24.91 -1.54
C SER A 246 -3.39 23.58 -2.28
N GLY A 247 -3.24 22.44 -1.58
CA GLY A 247 -3.36 21.10 -2.17
C GLY A 247 -2.43 20.88 -3.37
N MET A 248 -1.29 21.59 -3.47
CA MET A 248 -0.48 21.58 -4.68
C MET A 248 0.27 20.26 -4.91
N LYS A 249 0.60 19.52 -3.85
CA LYS A 249 1.42 18.30 -3.90
C LYS A 249 0.99 17.29 -2.85
N ASP A 250 1.42 16.05 -3.02
CA ASP A 250 1.21 15.02 -2.01
C ASP A 250 2.17 15.25 -0.83
N ILE A 251 1.64 15.85 0.24
CA ILE A 251 2.44 16.35 1.34
C ILE A 251 2.43 15.37 2.50
N LYS A 252 3.62 14.89 2.84
CA LYS A 252 3.86 14.08 4.04
C LYS A 252 3.56 14.91 5.29
N THR A 253 2.46 14.59 5.97
CA THR A 253 2.00 15.32 7.17
C THR A 253 2.98 15.28 8.34
N ILE A 254 3.89 14.31 8.37
CA ILE A 254 4.96 14.19 9.38
C ILE A 254 5.95 15.37 9.36
N ASN A 255 6.05 16.11 8.26
CA ASN A 255 6.95 17.26 8.13
C ASN A 255 6.40 18.53 8.80
N PHE A 256 5.17 18.47 9.33
CA PHE A 256 4.50 19.62 9.96
C PHE A 256 4.30 19.36 11.45
N SER A 257 4.71 20.33 12.26
CA SER A 257 4.46 20.34 13.70
C SER A 257 3.30 21.30 14.01
N PHE A 258 2.27 20.77 14.66
CA PHE A 258 1.16 21.55 15.22
C PHE A 258 1.07 21.24 16.71
N ASN A 259 0.78 22.28 17.50
CA ASN A 259 0.52 22.14 18.92
C ASN A 259 -0.96 21.79 19.13
N GLY A 260 -1.24 20.58 19.64
CA GLY A 260 -2.61 20.11 19.86
C GLY A 260 -3.40 20.96 20.85
N ASN A 261 -2.76 21.56 21.85
CA ASN A 261 -3.43 22.51 22.75
C ASN A 261 -3.87 23.76 22.00
N ILE A 262 -3.02 24.30 21.11
CA ILE A 262 -3.40 25.44 20.27
C ILE A 262 -4.57 25.07 19.35
N LEU A 263 -4.55 23.89 18.71
CA LEU A 263 -5.66 23.46 17.85
C LEU A 263 -6.97 23.35 18.64
N ARG A 264 -6.94 22.69 19.80
CA ARG A 264 -8.10 22.59 20.69
C ARG A 264 -8.61 23.97 21.10
N ASP A 265 -7.74 24.80 21.66
CA ASP A 265 -8.17 26.04 22.33
C ASP A 265 -8.52 27.15 21.33
N THR A 266 -7.91 27.16 20.14
CA THR A 266 -8.11 28.25 19.15
C THR A 266 -9.03 27.89 18.00
N ILE A 267 -9.24 26.59 17.68
CA ILE A 267 -10.14 26.15 16.61
C ILE A 267 -11.45 25.60 17.19
N ILE A 268 -11.35 24.74 18.20
CA ILE A 268 -12.52 24.03 18.77
C ILE A 268 -13.17 24.84 19.90
N ASN A 269 -12.38 25.42 20.82
CA ASN A 269 -12.87 26.07 22.05
C ASN A 269 -12.70 27.61 22.05
N ASN A 270 -12.82 28.24 20.88
CA ASN A 270 -12.65 29.69 20.75
C ASN A 270 -13.98 30.43 20.97
N GLY A 271 -14.35 30.64 22.23
CA GLY A 271 -15.58 31.36 22.65
C GLY A 271 -16.86 30.51 22.61
N GLN A 272 -16.87 29.42 21.86
CA GLN A 272 -17.89 28.37 21.87
C GLN A 272 -17.19 27.01 21.71
N ASP A 273 -17.63 25.99 22.45
CA ASP A 273 -17.16 24.61 22.29
C ASP A 273 -17.85 23.96 21.07
N LEU A 274 -17.04 23.47 20.13
CA LEU A 274 -17.46 22.82 18.88
C LEU A 274 -17.41 21.29 18.92
N THR A 275 -17.07 20.68 20.07
CA THR A 275 -16.81 19.23 20.20
C THR A 275 -18.02 18.39 19.80
N GLU A 276 -19.22 18.69 20.33
CA GLU A 276 -20.45 17.95 19.99
C GLU A 276 -20.73 18.05 18.48
N GLY A 277 -20.63 19.25 17.93
CA GLY A 277 -20.85 19.49 16.51
C GLY A 277 -19.83 18.81 15.59
N LEU A 278 -18.60 18.55 16.05
CA LEU A 278 -17.59 17.75 15.35
C LEU A 278 -17.97 16.26 15.38
N GLY A 279 -18.43 15.78 16.53
CA GLY A 279 -18.89 14.41 16.69
C GLY A 279 -20.11 14.08 15.83
N ASP A 280 -21.03 15.03 15.71
CA ASP A 280 -22.26 14.91 14.92
C ASP A 280 -22.01 14.73 13.43
N MET A 281 -20.92 15.31 12.91
CA MET A 281 -20.56 15.17 11.50
C MET A 281 -20.28 13.71 11.09
N MET A 282 -20.09 12.79 12.05
CA MET A 282 -19.90 11.37 11.78
C MET A 282 -21.18 10.53 11.88
N ASN A 283 -22.31 11.12 12.26
CA ASN A 283 -23.55 10.37 12.51
C ASN A 283 -24.05 9.61 11.27
N ASP A 284 -23.82 10.12 10.06
CA ASP A 284 -24.23 9.43 8.83
C ASP A 284 -23.33 8.22 8.50
N SER A 285 -22.14 8.10 9.10
CA SER A 285 -21.32 6.89 9.03
C SER A 285 -22.00 5.70 9.73
N TYR A 286 -23.03 5.92 10.54
CA TYR A 286 -23.82 4.87 11.16
C TYR A 286 -25.08 4.52 10.33
N THR A 287 -25.38 5.26 9.27
CA THR A 287 -26.47 4.95 8.34
C THR A 287 -26.08 3.77 7.47
N ARG A 288 -26.95 2.75 7.41
CA ARG A 288 -26.75 1.58 6.55
C ARG A 288 -26.64 1.97 5.07
N ALA A 289 -25.72 1.33 4.35
CA ALA A 289 -25.64 1.50 2.90
C ALA A 289 -26.95 1.08 2.24
N SER A 290 -27.36 1.81 1.19
CA SER A 290 -28.57 1.47 0.45
C SER A 290 -28.51 0.07 -0.16
N GLN A 291 -29.65 -0.62 -0.22
CA GLN A 291 -29.74 -1.94 -0.85
C GLN A 291 -29.33 -1.89 -2.34
N SER A 292 -29.65 -0.80 -3.03
CA SER A 292 -29.21 -0.56 -4.41
C SER A 292 -27.69 -0.52 -4.55
N SER A 293 -26.99 0.15 -3.63
CA SER A 293 -25.52 0.22 -3.68
C SER A 293 -24.88 -1.14 -3.39
N ARG A 294 -25.41 -1.89 -2.41
CA ARG A 294 -24.97 -3.26 -2.10
C ARG A 294 -25.16 -4.22 -3.28
N THR A 295 -26.37 -4.23 -3.85
CA THR A 295 -26.71 -5.05 -5.03
C THR A 295 -25.81 -4.71 -6.22
N LYS A 296 -25.53 -3.42 -6.43
CA LYS A 296 -24.62 -2.96 -7.47
C LYS A 296 -23.21 -3.52 -7.30
N PHE A 297 -22.67 -3.49 -6.08
CA PHE A 297 -21.35 -4.04 -5.78
C PHE A 297 -21.31 -5.57 -5.99
N GLU A 298 -22.33 -6.28 -5.49
CA GLU A 298 -22.45 -7.74 -5.68
C GLU A 298 -22.51 -8.10 -7.17
N ASN A 299 -23.32 -7.40 -7.96
CA ASN A 299 -23.39 -7.59 -9.41
C ASN A 299 -22.07 -7.27 -10.10
N PHE A 300 -21.39 -6.21 -9.69
CA PHE A 300 -20.09 -5.83 -10.23
C PHE A 300 -19.03 -6.91 -9.93
N MET A 301 -19.01 -7.45 -8.71
CA MET A 301 -18.12 -8.56 -8.33
C MET A 301 -18.44 -9.87 -9.05
N ASN A 302 -19.71 -10.21 -9.23
CA ASN A 302 -20.11 -11.42 -9.96
C ASN A 302 -19.75 -11.29 -11.45
N THR A 303 -19.99 -10.13 -12.04
CA THR A 303 -19.64 -9.84 -13.43
C THR A 303 -18.12 -9.89 -13.64
N SER A 304 -17.33 -9.38 -12.69
CA SER A 304 -15.86 -9.42 -12.79
C SER A 304 -15.31 -10.85 -12.73
N LYS A 305 -15.88 -11.72 -11.89
CA LYS A 305 -15.55 -13.16 -11.85
C LYS A 305 -15.86 -13.88 -13.16
N GLN A 306 -16.99 -13.54 -13.79
CA GLN A 306 -17.37 -14.12 -15.08
C GLN A 306 -16.48 -13.62 -16.22
N LYS A 307 -16.05 -12.37 -16.16
CA LYS A 307 -15.26 -11.73 -17.22
C LYS A 307 -13.78 -12.11 -17.20
N TYR A 308 -13.18 -12.20 -16.01
CA TYR A 308 -11.73 -12.35 -15.86
C TYR A 308 -11.37 -13.78 -15.44
N TYR A 309 -11.38 -14.08 -14.13
CA TYR A 309 -10.99 -15.39 -13.63
C TYR A 309 -12.09 -16.02 -12.77
N SER A 310 -12.51 -17.23 -13.16
CA SER A 310 -13.52 -18.01 -12.43
C SER A 310 -12.96 -18.73 -11.20
N SER A 311 -11.64 -18.93 -11.12
CA SER A 311 -10.99 -19.65 -10.02
C SER A 311 -9.58 -19.11 -9.74
N PHE A 312 -9.11 -19.32 -8.51
CA PHE A 312 -7.75 -18.97 -8.08
C PHE A 312 -6.69 -19.71 -8.91
N ASP A 313 -6.90 -20.99 -9.20
CA ASP A 313 -5.94 -21.79 -9.99
C ASP A 313 -5.77 -21.23 -11.40
N LYS A 314 -6.86 -20.75 -12.03
CA LYS A 314 -6.77 -20.15 -13.37
C LYS A 314 -6.07 -18.80 -13.36
N LEU A 315 -6.32 -17.99 -12.33
CA LEU A 315 -5.61 -16.74 -12.09
C LEU A 315 -4.10 -16.98 -11.92
N ASP A 316 -3.72 -17.95 -11.09
CA ASP A 316 -2.32 -18.32 -10.86
C ASP A 316 -1.63 -18.78 -12.14
N GLU A 317 -2.24 -19.72 -12.87
CA GLU A 317 -1.68 -20.25 -14.13
C GLU A 317 -1.37 -19.13 -15.12
N ASP A 318 -2.35 -18.25 -15.35
CA ASP A 318 -2.23 -17.18 -16.35
C ASP A 318 -1.22 -16.11 -15.91
N LEU A 319 -1.22 -15.70 -14.63
CA LEU A 319 -0.25 -14.74 -14.11
C LEU A 319 1.17 -15.31 -14.09
N LYS A 320 1.33 -16.57 -13.67
CA LYS A 320 2.63 -17.24 -13.64
C LYS A 320 3.26 -17.32 -15.02
N LYS A 321 2.45 -17.64 -16.03
CA LYS A 321 2.86 -17.64 -17.45
C LYS A 321 3.20 -16.25 -17.96
N ILE A 322 2.36 -15.26 -17.70
CA ILE A 322 2.58 -13.86 -18.15
C ILE A 322 3.83 -13.26 -17.50
N THR A 323 4.16 -13.69 -16.29
CA THR A 323 5.29 -13.19 -15.50
C THR A 323 6.50 -14.11 -15.47
N GLU A 324 6.53 -15.13 -16.33
CA GLU A 324 7.70 -15.97 -16.54
C GLU A 324 8.86 -15.10 -17.03
N TYR A 325 10.07 -15.36 -16.56
CA TYR A 325 11.27 -14.66 -17.00
C TYR A 325 12.42 -15.65 -17.20
N GLU A 326 13.30 -15.29 -18.12
CA GLU A 326 14.59 -15.94 -18.33
C GLU A 326 15.66 -14.85 -18.35
N ASN A 327 16.49 -14.83 -17.30
CA ASN A 327 17.57 -13.88 -17.17
C ASN A 327 18.86 -14.50 -17.69
N ASN A 328 19.25 -14.12 -18.92
CA ASN A 328 20.44 -14.65 -19.59
C ASN A 328 21.76 -14.27 -18.90
N TYR A 329 21.77 -13.24 -18.04
CA TYR A 329 22.98 -12.81 -17.34
C TYR A 329 23.26 -13.67 -16.10
N TYR A 330 22.21 -14.05 -15.38
CA TYR A 330 22.31 -14.89 -14.17
C TYR A 330 21.93 -16.37 -14.40
N TYR A 331 21.51 -16.74 -15.62
CA TYR A 331 20.95 -18.05 -15.97
C TYR A 331 19.80 -18.47 -15.05
N GLU A 332 19.01 -17.51 -14.58
CA GLU A 332 17.86 -17.74 -13.73
C GLU A 332 16.60 -17.80 -14.58
N LYS A 333 15.78 -18.82 -14.34
CA LYS A 333 14.45 -18.96 -14.91
C LYS A 333 13.43 -19.06 -13.78
N GLY A 334 12.32 -18.35 -13.90
CA GLY A 334 11.28 -18.35 -12.89
C GLY A 334 10.07 -17.56 -13.32
N SER A 335 9.26 -17.17 -12.35
CA SER A 335 8.13 -16.26 -12.55
C SER A 335 8.12 -15.25 -11.41
N THR A 336 7.67 -14.02 -11.65
CA THR A 336 7.58 -12.98 -10.60
C THR A 336 6.24 -12.94 -9.88
N ILE A 337 5.26 -13.75 -10.32
CA ILE A 337 3.99 -13.98 -9.65
C ILE A 337 3.67 -15.48 -9.69
N PHE A 338 3.64 -16.15 -8.53
CA PHE A 338 3.42 -17.60 -8.40
C PHE A 338 2.58 -17.87 -7.14
N LEU A 339 1.33 -17.41 -7.21
CA LEU A 339 0.39 -17.32 -6.08
C LEU A 339 0.16 -18.68 -5.42
N LYS A 340 -0.03 -19.75 -6.21
CA LYS A 340 -0.32 -21.08 -5.69
C LYS A 340 0.85 -21.64 -4.89
N ASP A 341 2.06 -21.52 -5.44
CA ASP A 341 3.29 -21.97 -4.77
C ASP A 341 3.52 -21.18 -3.47
N SER A 342 3.30 -19.85 -3.50
CA SER A 342 3.38 -19.01 -2.31
C SER A 342 2.36 -19.41 -1.23
N VAL A 343 1.09 -19.59 -1.61
CA VAL A 343 0.02 -19.96 -0.67
C VAL A 343 0.26 -21.33 -0.05
N GLN A 344 0.72 -22.31 -0.83
CA GLN A 344 1.08 -23.63 -0.31
C GLN A 344 2.29 -23.57 0.64
N ALA A 345 3.31 -22.78 0.30
CA ALA A 345 4.46 -22.59 1.17
C ALA A 345 4.06 -21.91 2.50
N MET A 346 3.19 -20.89 2.45
CA MET A 346 2.62 -20.25 3.65
C MET A 346 1.80 -21.23 4.49
N GLN A 347 0.95 -22.06 3.84
CA GLN A 347 0.17 -23.09 4.53
C GLN A 347 1.06 -24.01 5.36
N LYS A 348 2.13 -24.52 4.74
CA LYS A 348 3.08 -25.42 5.40
C LYS A 348 3.87 -24.72 6.51
N TYR A 349 4.26 -23.47 6.29
CA TYR A 349 5.08 -22.71 7.23
C TYR A 349 4.31 -22.31 8.50
N TYR A 350 3.09 -21.81 8.36
CA TYR A 350 2.26 -21.36 9.49
C TYR A 350 1.30 -22.43 10.02
N HIS A 351 1.31 -23.64 9.46
CA HIS A 351 0.39 -24.73 9.80
C HIS A 351 -1.09 -24.31 9.68
N TRP A 352 -1.42 -23.52 8.66
CA TRP A 352 -2.79 -23.08 8.42
C TRP A 352 -3.68 -24.22 7.94
N ASN A 353 -4.93 -24.24 8.41
CA ASN A 353 -5.95 -25.17 7.93
C ASN A 353 -6.50 -24.75 6.57
N ASP A 354 -7.21 -25.67 5.91
CA ASP A 354 -7.75 -25.46 4.56
C ASP A 354 -8.75 -24.30 4.49
N LYS A 355 -9.49 -24.03 5.57
CA LYS A 355 -10.46 -22.92 5.62
C LYS A 355 -9.76 -21.56 5.48
N ILE A 356 -8.64 -21.37 6.15
CA ILE A 356 -7.83 -20.14 6.07
C ILE A 356 -7.28 -19.98 4.64
N ILE A 357 -6.79 -21.07 4.07
CA ILE A 357 -6.22 -21.08 2.71
C ILE A 357 -7.28 -20.76 1.67
N GLU A 358 -8.45 -21.36 1.75
CA GLU A 358 -9.56 -21.04 0.84
C GLU A 358 -10.04 -19.61 1.02
N PHE A 359 -10.01 -19.07 2.24
CA PHE A 359 -10.30 -17.65 2.46
C PHE A 359 -9.28 -16.75 1.76
N LEU A 360 -7.97 -16.99 1.95
CA LEU A 360 -6.91 -16.23 1.28
C LEU A 360 -6.99 -16.31 -0.25
N LYS A 361 -7.17 -17.52 -0.80
CA LYS A 361 -7.33 -17.72 -2.26
C LYS A 361 -8.50 -16.94 -2.82
N ASN A 362 -9.65 -16.98 -2.14
CA ASN A 362 -10.84 -16.22 -2.56
C ASN A 362 -10.61 -14.71 -2.51
N GLN A 363 -9.87 -14.22 -1.50
CA GLN A 363 -9.55 -12.80 -1.40
C GLN A 363 -8.58 -12.34 -2.48
N ILE A 364 -7.54 -13.11 -2.78
CA ILE A 364 -6.64 -12.84 -3.91
C ILE A 364 -7.43 -12.87 -5.24
N LEU A 365 -8.29 -13.87 -5.45
CA LEU A 365 -9.11 -13.96 -6.66
C LEU A 365 -10.02 -12.74 -6.82
N ASN A 366 -10.76 -12.37 -5.76
CA ASN A 366 -11.63 -11.20 -5.78
C ASN A 366 -10.83 -9.91 -6.00
N LEU A 367 -9.66 -9.79 -5.37
CA LEU A 367 -8.77 -8.64 -5.52
C LEU A 367 -8.41 -8.42 -6.98
N PHE A 368 -7.83 -9.42 -7.64
CA PHE A 368 -7.43 -9.31 -9.04
C PHE A 368 -8.62 -9.06 -9.97
N ASN A 369 -9.71 -9.81 -9.83
CA ASN A 369 -10.90 -9.63 -10.68
C ASN A 369 -11.50 -8.23 -10.57
N MET A 370 -11.63 -7.71 -9.35
CA MET A 370 -12.17 -6.37 -9.11
C MET A 370 -11.20 -5.28 -9.58
N THR A 371 -9.89 -5.46 -9.37
CA THR A 371 -8.87 -4.58 -9.94
C THR A 371 -9.02 -4.52 -11.45
N TYR A 372 -9.03 -5.65 -12.15
CA TYR A 372 -9.21 -5.68 -13.61
C TYR A 372 -10.55 -5.09 -14.05
N ALA A 373 -11.60 -5.19 -13.24
CA ALA A 373 -12.88 -4.59 -13.57
C ALA A 373 -12.83 -3.05 -13.63
N ILE A 374 -12.07 -2.43 -12.73
CA ILE A 374 -11.95 -0.97 -12.66
C ILE A 374 -10.78 -0.40 -13.49
N THR A 375 -9.74 -1.20 -13.74
CA THR A 375 -8.53 -0.77 -14.48
C THR A 375 -8.43 -1.29 -15.91
N GLY A 376 -9.09 -2.41 -16.22
CA GLY A 376 -8.99 -3.10 -17.51
C GLY A 376 -7.89 -4.17 -17.56
N ASP A 377 -7.91 -4.98 -18.62
CA ASP A 377 -7.06 -6.17 -18.78
C ASP A 377 -5.56 -5.88 -18.79
N ASN A 378 -5.16 -4.70 -19.25
CA ASN A 378 -3.74 -4.34 -19.40
C ASN A 378 -3.04 -4.08 -18.06
N PHE A 379 -3.77 -4.01 -16.93
CA PHE A 379 -3.17 -3.90 -15.60
C PHE A 379 -2.22 -5.07 -15.29
N LYS A 380 -2.47 -6.26 -15.85
CA LYS A 380 -1.59 -7.43 -15.65
C LYS A 380 -0.18 -7.24 -16.22
N TYR A 381 0.00 -6.33 -17.17
CA TYR A 381 1.31 -5.95 -17.73
C TYR A 381 1.93 -4.74 -17.01
N PHE A 382 1.23 -4.17 -16.03
CA PHE A 382 1.74 -3.12 -15.15
C PHE A 382 2.28 -3.70 -13.84
N LEU A 383 1.60 -4.71 -13.29
CA LEU A 383 2.05 -5.41 -12.08
C LEU A 383 3.14 -6.43 -12.44
N THR A 384 4.39 -6.06 -12.16
CA THR A 384 5.59 -6.83 -12.54
C THR A 384 6.04 -7.83 -11.48
N GLY A 385 5.37 -7.86 -10.34
CA GLY A 385 5.51 -8.92 -9.35
C GLY A 385 4.65 -8.69 -8.12
N PHE A 386 4.35 -9.79 -7.44
CA PHE A 386 3.43 -9.86 -6.32
C PHE A 386 3.88 -11.00 -5.41
N LEU A 387 4.61 -10.66 -4.36
CA LEU A 387 5.35 -11.62 -3.55
C LEU A 387 4.88 -11.65 -2.09
N PHE A 388 4.96 -12.84 -1.51
CA PHE A 388 4.81 -13.06 -0.08
C PHE A 388 6.16 -13.45 0.54
N SER A 389 6.48 -12.87 1.69
CA SER A 389 7.72 -13.11 2.45
C SER A 389 7.42 -13.60 3.87
N PRO A 390 8.21 -14.53 4.46
CA PRO A 390 8.15 -14.81 5.90
C PRO A 390 8.80 -13.71 6.75
N ASP A 391 9.59 -12.83 6.13
CA ASP A 391 10.38 -11.84 6.86
C ASP A 391 9.46 -10.76 7.45
N ALA A 392 9.72 -10.41 8.71
CA ALA A 392 9.03 -9.34 9.42
C ALA A 392 10.01 -8.74 10.44
N PRO A 393 10.50 -7.50 10.22
CA PRO A 393 10.18 -6.62 9.10
C PRO A 393 10.80 -7.08 7.76
N LEU A 394 10.25 -6.58 6.67
CA LEU A 394 10.78 -6.80 5.33
C LEU A 394 12.17 -6.17 5.17
N LEU A 395 13.11 -6.92 4.60
CA LEU A 395 14.49 -6.46 4.39
C LEU A 395 14.59 -5.34 3.34
N LYS A 396 15.55 -4.42 3.54
CA LYS A 396 15.90 -3.20 2.76
C LYS A 396 15.18 -1.89 3.08
N ILE A 397 14.10 -1.88 3.87
CA ILE A 397 13.42 -0.63 4.24
C ILE A 397 13.79 -0.28 5.68
N PRO A 398 14.30 0.93 5.98
CA PRO A 398 14.49 1.37 7.35
C PRO A 398 13.15 1.39 8.09
N GLY A 399 12.97 0.53 9.09
CA GLY A 399 11.77 0.47 9.95
C GLY A 399 11.10 -0.89 10.01
N GLU A 400 10.01 -0.98 10.78
CA GLU A 400 9.20 -2.18 10.97
C GLU A 400 8.18 -2.39 9.82
N THR A 401 8.63 -2.28 8.55
CA THR A 401 7.71 -2.36 7.39
C THR A 401 7.30 -3.80 7.12
N THR A 402 5.99 -4.06 7.08
CA THR A 402 5.40 -5.38 6.90
C THR A 402 4.78 -5.59 5.51
N ALA A 403 4.56 -4.52 4.74
CA ALA A 403 4.17 -4.57 3.34
C ALA A 403 4.64 -3.31 2.61
N TYR A 404 4.90 -3.40 1.30
CA TYR A 404 5.12 -2.21 0.48
C TYR A 404 4.89 -2.45 -1.03
N THR A 405 4.55 -1.36 -1.71
CA THR A 405 4.47 -1.26 -3.17
C THR A 405 5.57 -0.36 -3.69
N SER A 406 6.47 -0.92 -4.49
CA SER A 406 7.41 -0.16 -5.29
C SER A 406 6.83 0.09 -6.68
N TYR A 407 7.05 1.28 -7.23
CA TYR A 407 6.64 1.61 -8.58
C TYR A 407 7.74 2.31 -9.35
N PHE A 408 7.63 2.28 -10.66
CA PHE A 408 8.60 2.84 -11.59
C PHE A 408 7.88 3.75 -12.57
N LEU A 409 8.50 4.90 -12.81
CA LEU A 409 8.03 5.92 -13.74
C LEU A 409 8.92 5.91 -14.99
N GLU A 410 8.33 6.24 -16.13
CA GLU A 410 9.02 6.39 -17.40
C GLU A 410 9.59 7.80 -17.53
N LEU A 411 10.92 7.90 -17.65
CA LEU A 411 11.63 9.16 -17.83
C LEU A 411 11.90 9.43 -19.30
N LEU A 412 11.72 10.69 -19.70
CA LEU A 412 12.16 11.17 -21.01
C LEU A 412 13.69 11.03 -21.10
N PRO A 413 14.23 10.31 -22.11
CA PRO A 413 15.65 10.00 -22.20
C PRO A 413 16.55 11.22 -22.10
N GLY A 414 17.62 11.11 -21.29
CA GLY A 414 18.57 12.20 -21.06
C GLY A 414 18.05 13.33 -20.17
N THR A 415 16.87 13.17 -19.57
CA THR A 415 16.26 14.16 -18.66
C THR A 415 15.78 13.51 -17.37
N LYS A 416 15.37 14.33 -16.40
CA LYS A 416 14.66 13.91 -15.19
C LYS A 416 13.13 14.03 -15.30
N ARG A 417 12.60 14.31 -16.49
CA ARG A 417 11.17 14.53 -16.66
C ARG A 417 10.45 13.20 -16.82
N ILE A 418 9.36 13.05 -16.09
CA ILE A 418 8.48 11.89 -16.13
C ILE A 418 7.45 12.08 -17.25
N THR A 419 7.17 11.00 -17.96
CA THR A 419 6.23 10.95 -19.07
C THR A 419 5.02 10.09 -18.78
N SER A 420 5.19 8.99 -18.02
CA SER A 420 4.12 8.06 -17.67
C SER A 420 4.51 7.26 -16.44
N ALA A 421 3.53 6.70 -15.73
CA ALA A 421 3.80 5.51 -14.92
C ALA A 421 4.16 4.32 -15.82
N ARG A 422 4.96 3.38 -15.31
CA ARG A 422 5.45 2.23 -16.09
C ARG A 422 5.06 0.89 -15.50
N SER A 423 5.31 0.70 -14.20
CA SER A 423 5.08 -0.60 -13.54
C SER A 423 5.04 -0.48 -12.03
N ALA A 424 4.42 -1.46 -11.37
CA ALA A 424 4.47 -1.66 -9.93
C ALA A 424 4.94 -3.07 -9.55
N TYR A 425 5.37 -3.21 -8.29
CA TYR A 425 5.83 -4.45 -7.67
C TYR A 425 5.41 -4.44 -6.20
N ILE A 426 4.74 -5.49 -5.75
CA ILE A 426 4.17 -5.59 -4.40
C ILE A 426 4.86 -6.69 -3.62
N ILE A 427 5.25 -6.41 -2.38
CA ILE A 427 5.81 -7.39 -1.43
C ILE A 427 5.08 -7.26 -0.10
N ILE A 428 4.62 -8.40 0.42
CA ILE A 428 3.85 -8.46 1.66
C ILE A 428 4.45 -9.52 2.58
N SER A 429 4.62 -9.18 3.85
CA SER A 429 4.96 -10.14 4.90
C SER A 429 3.73 -10.97 5.23
N ALA A 430 3.82 -12.28 5.04
CA ALA A 430 2.75 -13.20 5.40
C ALA A 430 2.52 -13.30 6.92
N LYS A 431 3.46 -12.80 7.73
CA LYS A 431 3.30 -12.72 9.19
C LYS A 431 2.10 -11.85 9.57
N GLU A 432 1.79 -10.80 8.80
CA GLU A 432 0.62 -9.96 9.05
C GLU A 432 -0.68 -10.77 9.09
N PHE A 433 -0.82 -11.73 8.17
CA PHE A 433 -2.00 -12.59 8.12
C PHE A 433 -2.00 -13.60 9.27
N ALA A 434 -0.83 -14.15 9.61
CA ALA A 434 -0.69 -15.13 10.68
C ALA A 434 -1.10 -14.55 12.04
N ASP A 435 -0.67 -13.33 12.34
CA ASP A 435 -0.98 -12.65 13.60
C ASP A 435 -2.47 -12.23 13.65
N ALA A 436 -3.01 -11.71 12.55
CA ALA A 436 -4.41 -11.29 12.46
C ALA A 436 -5.41 -12.46 12.60
N LEU A 437 -4.99 -13.68 12.24
CA LEU A 437 -5.79 -14.91 12.40
C LEU A 437 -5.86 -15.39 13.87
N LEU A 438 -4.95 -14.95 14.74
CA LEU A 438 -4.98 -15.25 16.17
C LEU A 438 -5.93 -14.31 16.95
N ASP A 439 -6.02 -13.03 16.54
CA ASP A 439 -6.71 -11.99 17.32
C ASP A 439 -8.16 -11.69 16.89
N LYS A 440 -8.69 -12.34 15.83
CA LYS A 440 -10.07 -12.17 15.28
C LYS A 440 -10.48 -10.75 14.84
N THR A 441 -9.76 -9.72 15.27
CA THR A 441 -9.97 -8.30 14.92
C THR A 441 -8.60 -7.62 14.87
N ILE A 442 -8.33 -6.82 13.83
CA ILE A 442 -7.06 -6.10 13.76
C ILE A 442 -7.07 -5.00 14.83
N SER A 443 -6.22 -5.10 15.85
CA SER A 443 -6.08 -4.09 16.93
C SER A 443 -5.91 -2.66 16.39
N ASN A 444 -5.19 -2.51 15.28
CA ASN A 444 -4.99 -1.27 14.56
C ASN A 444 -6.30 -0.71 13.94
N TYR A 445 -7.27 -1.54 13.55
CA TYR A 445 -8.60 -1.04 13.15
C TYR A 445 -9.34 -0.44 14.34
N LEU A 446 -9.27 -1.10 15.51
CA LEU A 446 -10.01 -0.71 16.71
C LEU A 446 -9.64 0.70 17.20
N ILE A 447 -8.41 1.15 16.94
CA ILE A 447 -7.92 2.49 17.27
C ILE A 447 -7.96 3.46 16.07
N GLY A 448 -8.54 3.04 14.94
CA GLY A 448 -8.68 3.87 13.75
C GLY A 448 -7.41 4.10 12.96
N TRP A 449 -6.40 3.24 13.11
CA TRP A 449 -5.21 3.27 12.28
C TRP A 449 -5.53 2.77 10.86
N TRP A 450 -6.19 1.61 10.75
CA TRP A 450 -6.71 1.06 9.50
C TRP A 450 -8.19 1.40 9.29
N SER A 451 -8.59 1.51 8.04
CA SER A 451 -9.97 1.83 7.60
C SER A 451 -10.91 0.62 7.55
N SER A 452 -10.37 -0.59 7.59
CA SER A 452 -11.11 -1.86 7.48
C SER A 452 -10.70 -2.85 8.58
N PRO A 453 -11.65 -3.60 9.16
CA PRO A 453 -11.36 -4.64 10.14
C PRO A 453 -10.87 -5.96 9.53
N ASN A 454 -10.85 -6.06 8.19
CA ASN A 454 -10.53 -7.29 7.48
C ASN A 454 -9.04 -7.62 7.56
N ILE A 455 -8.69 -8.87 7.91
CA ILE A 455 -7.30 -9.34 8.06
C ILE A 455 -6.42 -9.15 6.81
N PHE A 456 -7.02 -8.99 5.63
CA PHE A 456 -6.30 -8.73 4.38
C PHE A 456 -6.29 -7.25 3.99
N CYS A 457 -6.56 -6.33 4.93
CA CYS A 457 -6.59 -4.90 4.63
C CYS A 457 -5.26 -4.41 4.05
N SER A 458 -4.11 -4.93 4.51
CA SER A 458 -2.78 -4.59 3.98
C SER A 458 -2.59 -5.08 2.55
N LEU A 459 -3.02 -6.31 2.24
CA LEU A 459 -3.01 -6.87 0.88
C LEU A 459 -3.75 -5.95 -0.11
N ASN A 460 -4.97 -5.55 0.26
CA ASN A 460 -5.78 -4.69 -0.58
C ASN A 460 -5.24 -3.25 -0.62
N HIS A 461 -4.68 -2.76 0.48
CA HIS A 461 -4.03 -1.46 0.56
C HIS A 461 -2.87 -1.36 -0.46
N GLU A 462 -1.96 -2.34 -0.48
CA GLU A 462 -0.85 -2.34 -1.43
C GLU A 462 -1.31 -2.43 -2.90
N MET A 463 -2.35 -3.23 -3.17
CA MET A 463 -2.95 -3.21 -4.50
C MET A 463 -3.56 -1.84 -4.85
N GLY A 464 -4.14 -1.15 -3.85
CA GLY A 464 -4.64 0.21 -4.01
C GLY A 464 -3.55 1.19 -4.45
N HIS A 465 -2.32 1.07 -3.94
CA HIS A 465 -1.18 1.83 -4.46
C HIS A 465 -0.87 1.51 -5.92
N ALA A 466 -0.83 0.23 -6.30
CA ALA A 466 -0.59 -0.13 -7.70
C ALA A 466 -1.69 0.40 -8.63
N VAL A 467 -2.94 0.40 -8.18
CA VAL A 467 -4.08 0.97 -8.91
C VAL A 467 -3.94 2.48 -9.05
N ASP A 468 -3.56 3.20 -8.00
CA ASP A 468 -3.33 4.65 -8.05
C ASP A 468 -2.23 5.00 -9.06
N VAL A 469 -1.09 4.32 -9.01
CA VAL A 469 0.01 4.60 -9.94
C VAL A 469 -0.37 4.20 -11.37
N TYR A 470 -1.13 3.12 -11.56
CA TYR A 470 -1.62 2.74 -12.89
C TYR A 470 -2.53 3.81 -13.49
N TYR A 471 -3.26 4.59 -12.68
CA TYR A 471 -4.04 5.73 -13.14
C TYR A 471 -3.19 6.74 -13.93
N GLY A 472 -1.97 7.00 -13.45
CA GLY A 472 -0.99 7.86 -14.12
C GLY A 472 -0.34 7.25 -15.37
N MET A 473 -0.63 6.00 -15.73
CA MET A 473 -0.09 5.40 -16.96
C MET A 473 -0.87 5.90 -18.18
N LEU A 474 -0.17 6.47 -19.17
CA LEU A 474 -0.78 6.94 -20.41
C LEU A 474 -1.41 5.82 -21.23
N LYS A 475 -2.44 6.15 -22.02
CA LYS A 475 -3.15 5.19 -22.88
C LYS A 475 -2.20 4.45 -23.82
N GLU A 476 -1.31 5.20 -24.46
CA GLU A 476 -0.35 4.71 -25.43
C GLU A 476 0.60 3.72 -24.77
N ALA A 477 1.11 4.08 -23.59
CA ALA A 477 1.95 3.22 -22.76
C ALA A 477 1.21 1.92 -22.37
N ARG A 478 -0.06 2.00 -21.93
CA ARG A 478 -0.87 0.81 -21.58
C ARG A 478 -1.06 -0.11 -22.78
N ASN A 479 -1.31 0.43 -23.97
CA ASN A 479 -1.56 -0.34 -25.18
C ASN A 479 -0.30 -1.06 -25.68
N VAL A 480 0.88 -0.48 -25.47
CA VAL A 480 2.15 -1.11 -25.87
C VAL A 480 2.75 -1.99 -24.78
N ALA A 481 2.31 -1.87 -23.53
CA ALA A 481 2.81 -2.66 -22.40
C ALA A 481 2.87 -4.18 -22.69
N PRO A 482 1.82 -4.83 -23.26
CA PRO A 482 1.86 -6.26 -23.57
C PRO A 482 3.05 -6.66 -24.48
N LYS A 483 3.42 -5.80 -25.43
CA LYS A 483 4.48 -6.07 -26.41
C LYS A 483 5.87 -6.07 -25.78
N TYR A 484 6.09 -5.25 -24.76
CA TYR A 484 7.41 -5.03 -24.16
C TYR A 484 7.56 -5.66 -22.77
N PHE A 485 6.47 -6.17 -22.20
CA PHE A 485 6.44 -6.72 -20.86
C PHE A 485 7.48 -7.82 -20.65
N GLN A 486 7.55 -8.79 -21.55
CA GLN A 486 8.51 -9.89 -21.45
C GLN A 486 9.97 -9.39 -21.45
N SER A 487 10.29 -8.42 -22.32
CA SER A 487 11.65 -7.87 -22.36
C SER A 487 12.00 -7.14 -21.06
N TYR A 488 11.02 -6.47 -20.45
CA TYR A 488 11.21 -5.84 -19.15
C TYR A 488 11.41 -6.90 -18.06
N LEU A 489 10.57 -7.94 -18.00
CA LEU A 489 10.68 -9.02 -17.03
C LEU A 489 12.02 -9.76 -17.11
N ASN A 490 12.52 -10.06 -18.31
CA ASN A 490 13.82 -10.72 -18.49
C ASN A 490 15.00 -9.87 -18.00
N SER A 491 14.80 -8.55 -17.87
CA SER A 491 15.79 -7.65 -17.24
C SER A 491 15.63 -7.55 -15.72
N LEU A 492 14.55 -8.09 -15.16
CA LEU A 492 14.35 -8.15 -13.72
C LEU A 492 15.09 -9.33 -13.12
N VAL A 493 15.58 -9.11 -11.90
CA VAL A 493 16.05 -10.16 -11.00
C VAL A 493 15.17 -10.04 -9.76
N ILE A 494 14.43 -11.09 -9.42
CA ILE A 494 13.53 -11.08 -8.25
C ILE A 494 14.29 -10.70 -6.99
N LYS A 495 15.50 -11.25 -6.82
CA LYS A 495 16.37 -10.96 -5.67
C LYS A 495 16.95 -9.55 -5.66
N ASP A 496 16.95 -8.84 -6.79
CA ASP A 496 17.25 -7.41 -6.79
C ASP A 496 16.08 -6.59 -6.26
N LYS A 497 14.84 -6.99 -6.56
CA LYS A 497 13.62 -6.35 -6.06
C LYS A 497 13.41 -6.62 -4.57
N TYR A 498 13.66 -7.85 -4.12
CA TYR A 498 13.59 -8.21 -2.72
C TYR A 498 14.70 -9.20 -2.33
N ARG A 499 15.60 -8.78 -1.45
CA ARG A 499 16.74 -9.62 -1.01
C ARG A 499 16.37 -10.61 0.08
N GLY A 500 15.18 -10.51 0.65
CA GLY A 500 14.71 -11.42 1.69
C GLY A 500 14.21 -12.75 1.17
N ASN A 501 13.62 -13.51 2.07
CA ASN A 501 13.04 -14.81 1.77
C ASN A 501 11.67 -14.65 1.09
N ILE A 502 11.35 -15.51 0.14
CA ILE A 502 10.14 -15.41 -0.67
C ILE A 502 9.44 -16.76 -0.68
N PHE A 503 8.21 -16.80 -0.19
CA PHE A 503 7.38 -18.01 -0.19
C PHE A 503 7.08 -18.48 -1.61
N GLY A 504 7.39 -19.74 -1.91
CA GLY A 504 7.19 -20.34 -3.24
C GLY A 504 8.39 -20.18 -4.19
N TYR A 505 9.39 -19.38 -3.82
CA TYR A 505 10.63 -19.22 -4.57
C TYR A 505 11.83 -19.79 -3.81
N ASP A 506 12.00 -19.40 -2.55
CA ASP A 506 13.04 -19.95 -1.69
C ASP A 506 12.55 -21.22 -1.00
N ASP A 507 13.47 -22.17 -0.80
CA ASP A 507 13.20 -23.40 -0.04
C ASP A 507 13.16 -23.13 1.48
N ILE A 508 12.12 -22.43 1.91
CA ILE A 508 11.88 -22.04 3.31
C ILE A 508 11.35 -23.24 4.12
N ALA A 509 10.62 -24.13 3.47
CA ALA A 509 10.05 -25.32 4.11
C ALA A 509 11.13 -26.33 4.56
N SER A 510 12.26 -26.42 3.85
CA SER A 510 13.40 -27.20 4.31
C SER A 510 14.25 -26.47 5.34
N TYR A 511 14.11 -25.16 5.53
CA TYR A 511 14.89 -24.41 6.52
C TYR A 511 14.58 -24.88 7.96
N ASN A 512 13.30 -25.02 8.32
CA ASN A 512 12.91 -25.54 9.64
C ASN A 512 13.22 -27.04 9.82
N GLN A 513 13.17 -27.84 8.75
CA GLN A 513 13.58 -29.25 8.79
C GLN A 513 15.10 -29.42 8.87
N LYS A 514 15.89 -28.64 8.11
CA LYS A 514 17.35 -28.67 8.13
C LYS A 514 17.91 -28.16 9.46
N VAL A 515 17.31 -27.12 10.05
CA VAL A 515 17.68 -26.65 11.40
C VAL A 515 17.41 -27.73 12.46
N ASN A 516 16.30 -28.46 12.36
CA ASN A 516 16.03 -29.58 13.28
C ASN A 516 16.97 -30.78 13.03
N ILE A 517 17.29 -31.12 11.79
CA ILE A 517 18.26 -32.18 11.46
C ILE A 517 19.66 -31.81 11.95
N ILE A 518 20.10 -30.56 11.74
CA ILE A 518 21.40 -30.07 12.24
C ILE A 518 21.44 -30.10 13.77
N LYS A 519 20.36 -29.71 14.46
CA LYS A 519 20.25 -29.84 15.92
C LYS A 519 20.35 -31.30 16.38
N ILE A 520 19.66 -32.23 15.70
CA ILE A 520 19.72 -33.67 16.00
C ILE A 520 21.15 -34.20 15.79
N VAL A 521 21.79 -33.85 14.68
CA VAL A 521 23.18 -34.23 14.38
C VAL A 521 24.14 -33.68 15.44
N LEU A 522 23.98 -32.43 15.85
CA LEU A 522 24.80 -31.81 16.90
C LEU A 522 24.59 -32.48 18.27
N ILE A 523 23.35 -32.87 18.61
CA ILE A 523 23.05 -33.62 19.84
C ILE A 523 23.72 -35.00 19.81
N ILE A 524 23.67 -35.70 18.68
CA ILE A 524 24.34 -37.01 18.50
C ILE A 524 25.86 -36.86 18.61
N MET A 525 26.45 -35.86 17.96
CA MET A 525 27.89 -35.58 18.05
C MET A 525 28.31 -35.25 19.48
N PHE A 526 27.53 -34.43 20.19
CA PHE A 526 27.79 -34.09 21.59
C PHE A 526 27.68 -35.32 22.50
N GLY A 527 26.66 -36.17 22.30
CA GLY A 527 26.50 -37.43 23.04
C GLY A 527 27.67 -38.40 22.80
N ALA A 528 28.14 -38.54 21.56
CA ALA A 528 29.32 -39.34 21.24
C ALA A 528 30.60 -38.80 21.90
N PHE A 529 30.78 -37.47 21.89
CA PHE A 529 31.89 -36.80 22.57
C PHE A 529 31.87 -37.04 24.08
N CYS A 530 30.74 -36.84 24.76
CA CYS A 530 30.61 -37.11 26.20
C CYS A 530 30.88 -38.58 26.54
N THR A 531 30.39 -39.51 25.71
CA THR A 531 30.63 -40.95 25.90
C THR A 531 32.11 -41.29 25.79
N SER A 532 32.82 -40.70 24.83
CA SER A 532 34.27 -40.91 24.66
C SER A 532 35.10 -40.40 25.86
N ILE A 533 34.67 -39.29 26.47
CA ILE A 533 35.30 -38.75 27.69
C ILE A 533 35.06 -39.70 28.88
N ILE A 534 33.82 -40.17 29.06
CA ILE A 534 33.47 -41.11 30.15
C ILE A 534 34.28 -42.40 30.02
N ILE A 535 34.39 -42.97 28.82
CA ILE A 535 35.20 -44.17 28.56
C ILE A 535 36.68 -43.89 28.88
N SER A 536 37.21 -42.73 28.46
CA SER A 536 38.61 -42.37 28.72
C SER A 536 38.90 -42.20 30.22
N ILE A 537 37.98 -41.58 30.96
CA ILE A 537 38.08 -41.44 32.42
C ILE A 537 37.97 -42.80 33.11
N ALA A 538 36.99 -43.62 32.74
CA ALA A 538 36.82 -44.97 33.29
C ALA A 538 38.04 -45.86 33.03
N TRP A 539 38.63 -45.76 31.83
CA TRP A 539 39.85 -46.48 31.48
C TRP A 539 41.07 -45.97 32.25
N GLY A 540 41.19 -44.65 32.43
CA GLY A 540 42.21 -44.03 33.28
C GLY A 540 42.12 -44.46 34.75
N ILE A 541 40.91 -44.47 35.32
CA ILE A 541 40.64 -44.93 36.69
C ILE A 541 40.94 -46.43 36.83
N SER A 542 40.46 -47.27 35.89
CA SER A 542 40.74 -48.71 35.86
C SER A 542 42.24 -49.00 35.84
N ARG A 543 42.99 -48.26 35.02
CA ARG A 543 44.45 -48.40 34.92
C ARG A 543 45.15 -48.01 36.21
N LYS A 544 44.71 -46.92 36.87
CA LYS A 544 45.25 -46.46 38.17
C LYS A 544 45.00 -47.46 39.29
N ILE A 545 43.81 -48.07 39.35
CA ILE A 545 43.47 -49.13 40.32
C ILE A 545 44.32 -50.39 40.06
N ARG A 546 44.57 -50.74 38.81
CA ARG A 546 45.39 -51.91 38.45
C ARG A 546 46.86 -51.75 38.84
N THR A 547 47.39 -50.53 38.81
CA THR A 547 48.75 -50.22 39.27
C THR A 547 48.91 -50.13 40.79
N GLN A 548 47.82 -49.96 41.56
CA GLN A 548 47.85 -49.96 43.03
C GLN A 548 47.62 -51.34 43.65
N LYS A 549 47.23 -52.35 42.85
CA LYS A 549 47.08 -53.75 43.26
C LYS A 549 48.29 -54.64 42.89
N LYS A 550 49.37 -54.04 42.40
CA LYS A 550 50.73 -54.61 42.39
C LYS A 550 51.52 -53.93 43.49
#